data_AF-A0A1L5L1A7-F1
#
_entry.id   AF-A0A1L5L1A7-F1
#
_cell.length_a   1.000
_cell.length_b   1.000
_cell.length_c   1.000
_cell.angle_alpha   90.00
_cell.angle_beta   90.00
_cell.angle_gamma   90.00
#
_symmetry.space_group_name_H-M   'P 1'
#
loop_
_entity.id
_entity.type
_entity.pdbx_description
1 polymer ?
#
loop_
_entity_poly.entity_id
_entity_poly.type
_entity_poly.pdbx_seq_one_letter_code
_entity_poly.pdbx_strand_id
1 'polypeptide(L)'
;MTACGRPPERGGTRRDAMKRDAPWHDCRARRVIFAGLRRGEPGRIPFAGLFWCIDSRFRGDTRVFHRNMYRNVRGGMMSRLNGRRAEAEAQGLRVNVAILGAGRIAHSMARTLVAMAADPRYAGLVAPYAVAARDGGRAAAFAAEYGFPVSYGSYDELLADPDVDLVYIATPHSLHAEQGIACLKAGKNI
;
A
#
# COMPACT_ATOMS: atom_id res chain seq x y z
N MET A 1 14.29 -67.32 21.06
CA MET A 1 15.33 -66.59 21.82
C MET A 1 16.09 -65.78 20.78
N THR A 2 16.04 -64.44 20.68
CA THR A 2 15.69 -63.36 21.60
C THR A 2 15.37 -62.11 20.76
N ALA A 3 14.53 -61.23 21.30
CA ALA A 3 13.94 -60.06 20.66
C ALA A 3 14.84 -58.80 20.60
N CYS A 4 14.27 -57.75 20.00
CA CYS A 4 14.63 -56.31 20.06
C CYS A 4 15.84 -55.85 19.22
N GLY A 5 15.82 -54.71 18.53
CA GLY A 5 14.86 -53.61 18.54
C GLY A 5 15.16 -52.59 17.44
N ARG A 6 14.11 -51.83 17.09
CA ARG A 6 14.06 -50.76 16.10
C ARG A 6 14.95 -49.57 16.55
N PRO A 7 15.74 -48.94 15.67
CA PRO A 7 16.48 -47.72 16.04
C PRO A 7 15.52 -46.53 16.23
N PRO A 8 15.86 -45.57 17.12
CA PRO A 8 14.97 -44.49 17.53
C PRO A 8 14.86 -43.39 16.47
N GLU A 9 13.63 -42.88 16.31
CA GLU A 9 13.35 -41.68 15.52
C GLU A 9 14.07 -40.47 16.11
N ARG A 10 14.88 -39.78 15.28
CA ARG A 10 15.53 -38.54 15.68
C ARG A 10 14.59 -37.37 15.40
N GLY A 11 14.28 -36.65 16.48
CA GLY A 11 13.28 -35.59 16.58
C GLY A 11 13.39 -34.51 15.52
N GLY A 12 12.28 -34.34 14.79
CA GLY A 12 11.96 -33.11 14.09
C GLY A 12 11.83 -31.97 15.10
N THR A 13 12.45 -30.84 14.76
CA THR A 13 12.38 -29.64 15.58
C THR A 13 10.93 -29.13 15.63
N ARG A 14 10.58 -28.43 16.72
CA ARG A 14 9.23 -27.85 17.00
C ARG A 14 8.76 -26.78 15.99
N ARG A 15 9.32 -26.74 14.78
CA ARG A 15 8.96 -25.85 13.66
C ARG A 15 8.31 -26.57 12.47
N ASP A 16 8.23 -27.91 12.49
CA ASP A 16 7.72 -28.70 11.35
C ASP A 16 6.25 -29.15 11.50
N ALA A 17 5.55 -28.69 12.54
CA ALA A 17 4.20 -29.16 12.90
C ALA A 17 3.08 -28.11 12.77
N MET A 18 3.30 -26.95 12.13
CA MET A 18 2.23 -25.93 12.00
C MET A 18 2.21 -25.24 10.63
N LYS A 19 2.41 -26.03 9.58
CA LYS A 19 2.20 -25.65 8.17
C LYS A 19 1.16 -26.53 7.46
N ARG A 20 0.23 -27.16 8.20
CA ARG A 20 -0.70 -28.13 7.61
C ARG A 20 -2.19 -27.83 7.70
N ASP A 21 -2.62 -26.72 8.29
CA ASP A 21 -4.05 -26.41 8.42
C ASP A 21 -4.40 -24.97 8.01
N ALA A 22 -4.24 -24.64 6.72
CA ALA A 22 -4.79 -23.42 6.14
C ALA A 22 -5.70 -23.79 4.94
N PRO A 23 -7.03 -23.55 5.02
CA PRO A 23 -7.95 -23.91 3.96
C PRO A 23 -7.99 -22.79 2.91
N TRP A 24 -7.07 -22.82 1.95
CA TRP A 24 -7.06 -21.88 0.81
C TRP A 24 -6.99 -22.60 -0.56
N HIS A 25 -7.65 -23.74 -0.67
CA HIS A 25 -7.86 -24.43 -1.94
C HIS A 25 -9.33 -24.85 -2.09
N ASP A 26 -10.19 -23.95 -2.55
CA ASP A 26 -11.32 -24.28 -3.45
C ASP A 26 -11.94 -23.02 -4.08
N CYS A 27 -11.26 -22.38 -5.04
CA CYS A 27 -11.94 -21.47 -5.97
C CYS A 27 -12.55 -22.27 -7.11
N ARG A 28 -13.61 -23.03 -6.83
CA ARG A 28 -14.49 -23.58 -7.87
C ARG A 28 -15.46 -22.50 -8.33
N ALA A 29 -15.24 -22.07 -9.56
CA ALA A 29 -16.18 -21.34 -10.38
C ALA A 29 -17.57 -22.01 -10.37
N ARG A 30 -18.60 -21.26 -9.99
CA ARG A 30 -19.97 -21.53 -10.41
C ARG A 30 -20.47 -20.35 -11.23
N ARG A 31 -20.42 -20.55 -12.55
CA ARG A 31 -21.29 -19.93 -13.53
C ARG A 31 -22.74 -20.16 -13.08
N VAL A 32 -23.46 -19.10 -12.74
CA VAL A 32 -24.92 -19.12 -12.81
C VAL A 32 -25.31 -18.11 -13.87
N ILE A 33 -25.79 -18.68 -14.97
CA ILE A 33 -26.49 -18.01 -16.05
C ILE A 33 -27.77 -17.43 -15.45
N PHE A 34 -27.97 -16.13 -15.58
CA PHE A 34 -29.32 -15.57 -15.58
C PHE A 34 -29.50 -14.75 -16.85
N ALA A 35 -30.27 -15.34 -17.75
CA ALA A 35 -30.82 -14.71 -18.93
C ALA A 35 -31.93 -13.73 -18.51
N GLY A 36 -32.01 -12.63 -19.25
CA GLY A 36 -33.24 -11.86 -19.40
C GLY A 36 -33.43 -10.73 -18.41
N LEU A 37 -33.00 -9.53 -18.77
CA LEU A 37 -33.75 -8.29 -18.59
C LEU A 37 -33.20 -7.21 -19.54
N ARG A 38 -34.13 -6.52 -20.21
CA ARG A 38 -33.93 -5.67 -21.39
C ARG A 38 -33.23 -4.35 -21.04
N ARG A 39 -32.62 -3.73 -22.06
CA ARG A 39 -32.05 -2.37 -22.03
C ARG A 39 -33.16 -1.32 -21.78
N GLY A 40 -32.87 -0.32 -20.95
CA GLY A 40 -33.68 0.89 -20.80
C GLY A 40 -33.11 1.86 -19.75
N GLU A 41 -32.36 2.86 -20.22
CA GLU A 41 -32.11 4.24 -19.74
C GLU A 41 -31.71 4.57 -18.26
N PRO A 42 -30.90 5.64 -18.05
CA PRO A 42 -30.20 5.91 -16.79
C PRO A 42 -30.95 6.88 -15.86
N GLY A 43 -30.90 6.61 -14.56
CA GLY A 43 -31.24 7.59 -13.52
C GLY A 43 -32.28 7.12 -12.51
N ARG A 44 -31.93 7.28 -11.22
CA ARG A 44 -32.69 6.94 -10.00
C ARG A 44 -32.74 5.47 -9.61
N ILE A 45 -31.91 5.13 -8.62
CA ILE A 45 -32.14 4.02 -7.70
C ILE A 45 -32.77 4.61 -6.42
N PRO A 46 -34.02 4.29 -6.04
CA PRO A 46 -34.56 4.65 -4.74
C PRO A 46 -34.09 3.66 -3.66
N PHE A 47 -33.51 4.18 -2.58
CA PHE A 47 -33.10 3.42 -1.40
C PHE A 47 -34.30 3.22 -0.46
N ALA A 48 -34.87 2.01 -0.43
CA ALA A 48 -35.76 1.51 0.61
C ALA A 48 -35.74 -0.02 0.54
N GLY A 49 -35.60 -0.80 1.60
CA GLY A 49 -35.23 -0.58 2.98
C GLY A 49 -34.99 -1.96 3.58
N LEU A 50 -34.13 -2.07 4.58
CA LEU A 50 -34.12 -3.22 5.48
C LEU A 50 -33.55 -2.74 6.81
N PHE A 51 -34.44 -2.44 7.76
CA PHE A 51 -34.08 -2.13 9.13
C PHE A 51 -34.93 -2.98 10.06
N TRP A 52 -34.34 -4.04 10.62
CA TRP A 52 -34.60 -4.63 11.95
C TRP A 52 -33.53 -5.71 12.14
N CYS A 53 -32.82 -5.88 13.26
CA CYS A 53 -33.03 -5.52 14.65
C CYS A 53 -31.67 -5.59 15.38
N ILE A 54 -31.34 -4.65 16.27
CA ILE A 54 -30.72 -4.90 17.59
C ILE A 54 -30.39 -3.56 18.29
N ASP A 55 -30.92 -3.48 19.50
CA ASP A 55 -30.63 -2.62 20.65
C ASP A 55 -30.85 -1.09 20.54
N SER A 56 -32.02 -0.71 21.03
CA SER A 56 -32.45 0.64 21.36
C SER A 56 -31.75 1.16 22.62
N ARG A 57 -30.51 1.65 22.49
CA ARG A 57 -29.86 2.40 23.59
C ARG A 57 -28.71 3.33 23.20
N PHE A 58 -28.81 4.05 22.08
CA PHE A 58 -27.96 5.23 21.84
C PHE A 58 -28.75 6.32 21.10
N ARG A 59 -29.30 7.27 21.87
CA ARG A 59 -29.74 8.57 21.32
C ARG A 59 -28.50 9.45 21.20
N GLY A 60 -27.84 9.41 20.04
CA GLY A 60 -26.76 10.32 19.67
C GLY A 60 -26.85 10.58 18.17
N ASP A 61 -26.91 11.86 17.79
CA ASP A 61 -27.09 12.33 16.42
C ASP A 61 -25.89 11.93 15.54
N THR A 62 -26.06 10.89 14.73
CA THR A 62 -25.03 10.36 13.82
C THR A 62 -24.81 11.23 12.58
N ARG A 63 -25.47 12.39 12.44
CA ARG A 63 -25.33 13.27 11.26
C ARG A 63 -24.17 14.26 11.33
N VAL A 64 -23.39 14.30 12.42
CA VAL A 64 -22.27 15.26 12.57
C VAL A 64 -20.88 14.61 12.45
N PHE A 65 -20.76 13.29 12.52
CA PHE A 65 -19.45 12.62 12.51
C PHE A 65 -18.84 12.36 11.12
N HIS A 66 -19.64 12.34 10.05
CA HIS A 66 -19.14 11.97 8.71
C HIS A 66 -18.73 13.16 7.81
N ARG A 67 -18.77 14.40 8.33
CA ARG A 67 -18.58 15.62 7.50
C ARG A 67 -17.42 16.53 7.93
N ASN A 68 -16.59 16.12 8.90
CA ASN A 68 -15.61 17.04 9.49
C ASN A 68 -14.15 16.56 9.58
N MET A 69 -13.78 15.45 8.95
CA MET A 69 -12.37 14.99 8.86
C MET A 69 -11.62 15.45 7.58
N TYR A 70 -12.33 15.98 6.57
CA TYR A 70 -11.73 16.35 5.27
C TYR A 70 -11.69 17.86 4.97
N ARG A 71 -11.87 18.72 5.98
CA ARG A 71 -12.04 20.17 5.75
C ARG A 71 -10.82 21.05 5.99
N ASN A 72 -9.70 20.51 6.45
CA ASN A 72 -8.53 21.29 6.91
C ASN A 72 -7.21 21.09 6.14
N VAL A 73 -7.23 20.58 4.92
CA VAL A 73 -6.02 20.56 4.05
C VAL A 73 -6.28 21.39 2.78
N ARG A 74 -6.66 22.66 2.94
CA ARG A 74 -6.90 23.58 1.79
C ARG A 74 -5.66 24.34 1.32
N GLY A 75 -4.46 23.99 1.80
CA GLY A 75 -3.22 24.65 1.39
C GLY A 75 -1.99 23.74 1.31
N GLY A 76 -2.13 22.43 1.58
CA GLY A 76 -1.04 21.47 1.43
C GLY A 76 -1.12 20.81 0.06
N MET A 77 -0.01 20.78 -0.68
CA MET A 77 0.11 20.09 -1.96
C MET A 77 -0.24 18.61 -1.76
N MET A 78 -1.38 18.14 -2.31
CA MET A 78 -1.72 16.72 -2.27
C MET A 78 -0.98 15.96 -3.36
N SER A 79 -0.63 14.68 -3.14
CA SER A 79 -0.21 13.80 -4.24
C SER A 79 -1.21 13.87 -5.38
N ARG A 80 -0.68 13.83 -6.61
CA ARG A 80 -1.45 13.95 -7.86
C ARG A 80 -2.49 12.85 -8.01
N LEU A 81 -2.36 11.75 -7.26
CA LEU A 81 -3.22 10.57 -7.32
C LEU A 81 -4.37 10.58 -6.31
N ASN A 82 -4.30 11.42 -5.27
CA ASN A 82 -5.27 11.38 -4.17
C ASN A 82 -6.68 11.75 -4.65
N GLY A 83 -7.62 10.81 -4.54
CA GLY A 83 -9.02 10.99 -4.97
C GLY A 83 -9.23 11.02 -6.48
N ARG A 84 -8.19 10.79 -7.30
CA ARG A 84 -8.21 10.96 -8.77
C ARG A 84 -7.70 9.73 -9.53
N ARG A 85 -7.81 8.54 -8.92
CA ARG A 85 -7.28 7.29 -9.48
C ARG A 85 -7.72 7.02 -10.93
N ALA A 86 -9.01 7.15 -11.23
CA ALA A 86 -9.54 6.86 -12.58
C ALA A 86 -8.97 7.82 -13.66
N GLU A 87 -8.81 9.09 -13.31
CA GLU A 87 -8.21 10.09 -14.21
C GLU A 87 -6.72 9.83 -14.43
N ALA A 88 -6.00 9.47 -13.36
CA ALA A 88 -4.59 9.13 -13.42
C ALA A 88 -4.35 7.87 -14.28
N GLU A 89 -5.18 6.84 -14.12
CA GLU A 89 -5.15 5.63 -14.95
C GLU A 89 -5.45 5.95 -16.43
N ALA A 90 -6.47 6.79 -16.70
CA ALA A 90 -6.81 7.20 -18.07
C ALA A 90 -5.70 8.01 -18.76
N GLN A 91 -4.94 8.80 -17.98
CA GLN A 91 -3.79 9.58 -18.46
C GLN A 91 -2.49 8.76 -18.53
N GLY A 92 -2.51 7.49 -18.10
CA GLY A 92 -1.31 6.65 -18.06
C GLY A 92 -0.27 7.14 -17.06
N LEU A 93 -0.69 7.82 -15.99
CA LEU A 93 0.22 8.28 -14.94
C LEU A 93 0.72 7.08 -14.13
N ARG A 94 2.02 7.09 -13.85
CA ARG A 94 2.67 6.13 -12.95
C ARG A 94 2.69 6.68 -11.53
N VAL A 95 2.61 5.79 -10.56
CA VAL A 95 2.89 6.11 -9.16
C VAL A 95 4.38 6.35 -9.00
N ASN A 96 4.77 7.60 -8.77
CA ASN A 96 6.14 7.93 -8.46
C ASN A 96 6.43 7.58 -6.99
N VAL A 97 7.25 6.56 -6.79
CA VAL A 97 7.60 6.05 -5.46
C VAL A 97 8.94 6.64 -5.02
N ALA A 98 8.93 7.19 -3.82
CA ALA A 98 10.10 7.72 -3.16
C ALA A 98 10.47 6.89 -1.93
N ILE A 99 11.77 6.75 -1.64
CA ILE A 99 12.28 6.05 -0.46
C ILE A 99 12.83 7.07 0.53
N LEU A 100 12.29 7.05 1.75
CA LEU A 100 12.77 7.87 2.86
C LEU A 100 13.79 7.06 3.68
N GLY A 101 15.06 7.35 3.48
CA GLY A 101 16.21 6.69 4.10
C GLY A 101 16.99 5.77 3.14
N ALA A 102 18.29 5.97 3.02
CA ALA A 102 19.20 5.13 2.22
C ALA A 102 19.92 4.06 3.09
N GLY A 103 19.17 3.32 3.91
CA GLY A 103 19.70 2.28 4.81
C GLY A 103 19.68 0.88 4.20
N ARG A 104 20.19 -0.13 4.92
CA ARG A 104 20.26 -1.53 4.41
C ARG A 104 18.92 -2.06 3.89
N ILE A 105 17.81 -1.77 4.57
CA ILE A 105 16.48 -2.25 4.16
C ILE A 105 15.97 -1.55 2.89
N ALA A 106 16.43 -0.33 2.62
CA ALA A 106 16.05 0.44 1.44
C ALA A 106 16.48 -0.24 0.15
N HIS A 107 17.63 -0.91 0.12
CA HIS A 107 18.12 -1.66 -1.04
C HIS A 107 17.16 -2.78 -1.47
N SER A 108 16.46 -3.43 -0.53
CA SER A 108 15.44 -4.42 -0.88
C SER A 108 14.26 -3.78 -1.59
N MET A 109 13.78 -2.63 -1.11
CA MET A 109 12.70 -1.91 -1.77
C MET A 109 13.14 -1.36 -3.14
N ALA A 110 14.32 -0.76 -3.23
CA ALA A 110 14.82 -0.23 -4.50
C ALA A 110 14.95 -1.31 -5.57
N ARG A 111 15.49 -2.49 -5.23
CA ARG A 111 15.52 -3.64 -6.14
C ARG A 111 14.14 -4.06 -6.62
N THR A 112 13.15 -4.06 -5.73
CA THR A 112 11.76 -4.36 -6.10
C THR A 112 11.19 -3.30 -7.05
N LEU A 113 11.38 -2.01 -6.76
CA LEU A 113 10.88 -0.94 -7.63
C LEU A 113 11.52 -0.96 -9.02
N VAL A 114 12.83 -1.21 -9.09
CA VAL A 114 13.56 -1.35 -10.36
C VAL A 114 13.06 -2.57 -11.13
N ALA A 115 12.88 -3.72 -10.47
CA ALA A 115 12.34 -4.92 -11.12
C ALA A 115 10.91 -4.72 -11.63
N MET A 116 10.05 -4.02 -10.85
CA MET A 116 8.70 -3.67 -11.28
C MET A 116 8.71 -2.72 -12.48
N ALA A 117 9.59 -1.72 -12.48
CA ALA A 117 9.71 -0.79 -13.60
C ALA A 117 10.19 -1.48 -14.90
N ALA A 118 10.95 -2.57 -14.78
CA ALA A 118 11.40 -3.37 -15.92
C ALA A 118 10.37 -4.42 -16.39
N ASP A 119 9.43 -4.81 -15.54
CA ASP A 119 8.40 -5.81 -15.87
C ASP A 119 7.22 -5.13 -16.61
N PRO A 120 6.86 -5.58 -17.83
CA PRO A 120 5.75 -5.01 -18.60
C PRO A 120 4.41 -4.97 -17.86
N ARG A 121 4.22 -5.85 -16.85
CA ARG A 121 3.01 -5.86 -16.02
C ARG A 121 2.89 -4.65 -15.11
N TYR A 122 4.01 -4.01 -14.74
CA TYR A 122 4.05 -2.92 -13.75
C TYR A 122 4.74 -1.66 -14.26
N ALA A 123 5.46 -1.71 -15.38
CA ALA A 123 6.20 -0.58 -15.95
C ALA A 123 5.32 0.67 -16.22
N GLY A 124 4.04 0.45 -16.54
CA GLY A 124 3.04 1.51 -16.72
C GLY A 124 2.33 1.96 -15.43
N LEU A 125 2.62 1.35 -14.29
CA LEU A 125 1.94 1.60 -13.02
C LEU A 125 2.84 2.26 -11.97
N VAL A 126 4.12 1.91 -11.92
CA VAL A 126 5.04 2.33 -10.86
C VAL A 126 6.35 2.84 -11.45
N ALA A 127 6.90 3.89 -10.84
CA ALA A 127 8.22 4.43 -11.19
C ALA A 127 9.08 4.61 -9.93
N PRO A 128 10.30 4.04 -9.86
CA PRO A 128 11.30 4.46 -8.89
C PRO A 128 11.69 5.91 -9.21
N TYR A 129 11.42 6.83 -8.29
CA TYR A 129 11.51 8.26 -8.58
C TYR A 129 12.54 8.99 -7.71
N ALA A 130 12.40 8.92 -6.38
CA ALA A 130 13.27 9.70 -5.50
C ALA A 130 13.78 8.91 -4.29
N VAL A 131 14.91 9.34 -3.74
CA VAL A 131 15.42 8.87 -2.45
C VAL A 131 15.87 10.06 -1.61
N ALA A 132 15.61 10.03 -0.30
CA ALA A 132 16.14 11.01 0.63
C ALA A 132 16.96 10.34 1.73
N ALA A 133 18.03 11.01 2.15
CA ALA A 133 18.75 10.66 3.36
C ALA A 133 19.29 11.92 4.02
N ARG A 134 19.46 11.91 5.35
CA ARG A 134 20.13 12.99 6.11
C ARG A 134 21.57 13.28 5.65
N ASP A 135 22.16 12.32 4.94
CA ASP A 135 23.45 12.46 4.29
C ASP A 135 23.17 12.49 2.77
N GLY A 136 23.34 13.68 2.18
CA GLY A 136 23.08 13.89 0.75
C GLY A 136 24.01 13.07 -0.16
N GLY A 137 25.26 12.83 0.27
CA GLY A 137 26.20 11.99 -0.49
C GLY A 137 25.71 10.54 -0.56
N ARG A 138 25.21 10.01 0.57
CA ARG A 138 24.61 8.68 0.60
C ARG A 138 23.31 8.60 -0.22
N ALA A 139 22.48 9.64 -0.20
CA ALA A 139 21.27 9.70 -1.04
C ALA A 139 21.63 9.68 -2.53
N ALA A 140 22.61 10.50 -2.95
CA ALA A 140 23.07 10.56 -4.33
C ALA A 140 23.70 9.23 -4.78
N ALA A 141 24.55 8.61 -3.95
CA ALA A 141 25.14 7.31 -4.25
C ALA A 141 24.06 6.22 -4.42
N PHE A 142 23.05 6.21 -3.54
CA PHE A 142 21.93 5.27 -3.63
C PHE A 142 21.11 5.50 -4.91
N ALA A 143 20.83 6.77 -5.25
CA ALA A 143 20.11 7.09 -6.47
C ALA A 143 20.86 6.64 -7.72
N ALA A 144 22.18 6.87 -7.77
CA ALA A 144 23.03 6.41 -8.84
C ALA A 144 23.07 4.87 -8.96
N GLU A 145 23.14 4.16 -7.83
CA GLU A 145 23.16 2.69 -7.79
C GLU A 145 21.89 2.07 -8.42
N TYR A 146 20.72 2.65 -8.16
CA TYR A 146 19.42 2.09 -8.59
C TYR A 146 18.78 2.82 -9.77
N GLY A 147 19.41 3.88 -10.29
CA GLY A 147 18.88 4.69 -11.40
C GLY A 147 17.67 5.54 -11.01
N PHE A 148 17.60 6.02 -9.77
CA PHE A 148 16.54 6.95 -9.36
C PHE A 148 16.89 8.35 -9.91
N PRO A 149 15.96 9.04 -10.59
CA PRO A 149 16.24 10.33 -11.22
C PRO A 149 16.53 11.45 -10.23
N VAL A 150 16.04 11.35 -8.99
CA VAL A 150 16.15 12.42 -7.99
C VAL A 150 16.68 11.90 -6.65
N SER A 151 17.55 12.68 -6.01
CA SER A 151 18.04 12.43 -4.65
C SER A 151 18.00 13.69 -3.81
N TYR A 152 17.57 13.57 -2.57
CA TYR A 152 17.43 14.68 -1.61
C TYR A 152 18.34 14.51 -0.40
N GLY A 153 18.93 15.62 0.05
CA GLY A 153 19.75 15.69 1.26
C GLY A 153 18.94 15.89 2.54
N SER A 154 17.64 16.19 2.39
CA SER A 154 16.70 16.32 3.50
C SER A 154 15.41 15.56 3.24
N TYR A 155 14.71 15.21 4.31
CA TYR A 155 13.38 14.60 4.19
C TYR A 155 12.33 15.64 3.78
N ASP A 156 12.47 16.89 4.21
CA ASP A 156 11.52 17.95 3.91
C ASP A 156 11.50 18.32 2.42
N GLU A 157 12.66 18.32 1.74
CA GLU A 157 12.73 18.52 0.29
C GLU A 157 11.96 17.43 -0.48
N LEU A 158 12.09 16.16 -0.07
CA LEU A 158 11.34 15.06 -0.68
C LEU A 158 9.84 15.20 -0.45
N LEU A 159 9.43 15.62 0.75
CA LEU A 159 8.01 15.82 1.06
C LEU A 159 7.41 17.03 0.34
N ALA A 160 8.22 18.05 0.04
CA ALA A 160 7.81 19.22 -0.72
C ALA A 160 7.67 18.95 -2.23
N ASP A 161 8.29 17.90 -2.76
CA ASP A 161 8.28 17.57 -4.18
C ASP A 161 6.86 17.15 -4.65
N PRO A 162 6.19 17.91 -5.55
CA PRO A 162 4.85 17.60 -6.02
C PRO A 162 4.78 16.32 -6.86
N ASP A 163 5.89 15.85 -7.42
CA ASP A 163 5.95 14.65 -8.25
C ASP A 163 6.12 13.36 -7.44
N VAL A 164 6.33 13.45 -6.12
CA VAL A 164 6.30 12.28 -5.22
C VAL A 164 4.86 11.94 -4.86
N ASP A 165 4.45 10.70 -5.15
CA ASP A 165 3.09 10.21 -4.87
C ASP A 165 3.02 9.29 -3.65
N LEU A 166 3.99 8.38 -3.52
CA LEU A 166 4.07 7.36 -2.47
C LEU A 166 5.45 7.39 -1.81
N VAL A 167 5.50 7.36 -0.48
CA VAL A 167 6.73 7.37 0.31
C VAL A 167 6.89 6.06 1.08
N TYR A 168 7.95 5.31 0.78
CA TYR A 168 8.35 4.16 1.56
C TYR A 168 9.34 4.56 2.67
N ILE A 169 8.98 4.36 3.93
CA ILE A 169 9.80 4.72 5.08
C ILE A 169 10.78 3.59 5.44
N ALA A 170 12.07 3.82 5.17
CA ALA A 170 13.18 2.88 5.37
C ALA A 170 14.18 3.33 6.46
N THR A 171 13.75 4.21 7.35
CA THR A 171 14.53 4.73 8.49
C THR A 171 14.41 3.81 9.72
N PRO A 172 15.18 4.05 10.81
CA PRO A 172 14.99 3.36 12.07
C PRO A 172 13.54 3.46 12.57
N HIS A 173 13.00 2.36 13.13
CA HIS A 173 11.60 2.23 13.52
C HIS A 173 11.09 3.32 14.47
N SER A 174 11.96 3.86 15.32
CA SER A 174 11.62 4.95 16.24
C SER A 174 11.16 6.23 15.53
N LEU A 175 11.52 6.42 14.26
CA LEU A 175 11.18 7.61 13.48
C LEU A 175 9.93 7.43 12.61
N HIS A 176 9.39 6.21 12.47
CA HIS A 176 8.31 5.91 11.52
C HIS A 176 7.04 6.70 11.81
N ALA A 177 6.68 6.85 13.09
CA ALA A 177 5.46 7.57 13.47
C ALA A 177 5.54 9.06 13.09
N GLU A 178 6.65 9.72 13.44
CA GLU A 178 6.85 11.14 13.13
C GLU A 178 6.92 11.37 11.63
N GLN A 179 7.68 10.54 10.91
CA GLN A 179 7.84 10.65 9.46
C GLN A 179 6.55 10.31 8.72
N GLY A 180 5.79 9.33 9.20
CA GLY A 180 4.49 9.01 8.64
C GLY A 180 3.50 10.17 8.80
N ILE A 181 3.46 10.80 9.99
CA ILE A 181 2.65 12.00 10.20
C ILE A 181 3.10 13.14 9.28
N ALA A 182 4.41 13.34 9.09
CA ALA A 182 4.93 14.36 8.17
C ALA A 182 4.51 14.09 6.72
N CYS A 183 4.58 12.85 6.25
CA CYS A 183 4.13 12.43 4.93
C CYS A 183 2.62 12.70 4.73
N LEU A 184 1.78 12.32 5.70
CA LEU A 184 0.33 12.56 5.64
C LEU A 184 -0.01 14.06 5.62
N LYS A 185 0.69 14.87 6.42
CA LYS A 185 0.55 16.34 6.43
C LYS A 185 0.94 16.95 5.09
N ALA A 186 1.97 16.39 4.43
CA ALA A 186 2.39 16.75 3.08
C ALA A 186 1.51 16.11 1.98
N GLY A 187 0.40 15.45 2.34
CA GLY A 187 -0.54 14.86 1.39
C GLY A 187 0.04 13.69 0.59
N LYS A 188 1.09 13.03 1.08
CA LYS A 188 1.74 11.88 0.45
C LYS A 188 1.11 10.56 0.92
N ASN A 189 1.07 9.57 0.03
CA ASN A 189 0.73 8.21 0.41
C ASN A 189 1.93 7.55 1.11
N ILE A 190 1.69 6.59 1.99
CA ILE A 190 2.72 5.89 2.80
C ILE A 190 2.46 4.39 2.75
#